data_AF-A0A451CNU9-F1
#
_entry.id   AF-A0A451CNU9-F1
#
_cell.length_a   1.000
_cell.length_b   1.000
_cell.length_c   1.000
_cell.angle_alpha   90.00
_cell.angle_beta   90.00
_cell.angle_gamma   90.00
#
_symmetry.space_group_name_H-M   'P 1'
#
loop_
_entity.id
_entity.type
_entity.pdbx_description
1 polymer ?
#
loop_
_entity_poly.entity_id
_entity_poly.type
_entity_poly.pdbx_seq_one_letter_code
_entity_poly.pdbx_strand_id
1 'polypeptide(L)'
;MEKFALLIGVGRYPATDLPPLPAAARDIHALDKVLRHPEMGGFAGENVILLEDPGRQAMAEAIERLFSGRNKDDLVLLYFSGHGLKDDTGSLYLATAETRRRPNGELARASAVTAGAVREEMERSRARRQIIILVQLRLSSDTTSDR
;
A
#
# COMPACT_ATOMS: atom_id res chain seq x y z
N MET A 1 13.33 -15.49 14.80
CA MET A 1 13.22 -14.66 13.59
C MET A 1 11.92 -15.02 12.93
N GLU A 2 10.96 -14.10 12.93
CA GLU A 2 9.70 -14.26 12.22
C GLU A 2 9.68 -13.39 10.96
N LYS A 3 8.76 -13.72 10.05
CA LYS A 3 8.56 -13.00 8.79
C LYS A 3 7.11 -12.52 8.74
N PHE A 4 6.91 -11.22 8.59
CA PHE A 4 5.60 -10.58 8.54
C PHE A 4 5.41 -9.91 7.20
N ALA A 5 4.23 -10.06 6.61
CA ALA A 5 3.88 -9.44 5.35
C ALA A 5 2.50 -8.80 5.42
N LEU A 6 2.40 -7.60 4.85
CA LEU A 6 1.14 -6.95 4.53
C LEU A 6 1.10 -6.74 3.02
N LEU A 7 0.10 -7.33 2.37
CA LEU A 7 -0.13 -7.24 0.94
C LEU A 7 -1.39 -6.42 0.69
N ILE A 8 -1.24 -5.23 0.14
CA ILE A 8 -2.35 -4.34 -0.14
C ILE A 8 -2.54 -4.20 -1.64
N GLY A 9 -3.72 -4.55 -2.13
CA GLY A 9 -4.12 -4.41 -3.52
C GLY A 9 -5.31 -3.47 -3.61
N VAL A 10 -5.16 -2.33 -4.29
CA VAL A 10 -6.26 -1.39 -4.55
C VAL A 10 -6.54 -1.39 -6.05
N GLY A 11 -7.61 -2.07 -6.44
CA GLY A 11 -8.06 -2.20 -7.82
C GLY A 11 -9.31 -1.38 -8.15
N ARG A 12 -10.05 -0.90 -7.14
CA ARG A 12 -11.31 -0.17 -7.34
C ARG A 12 -11.24 1.22 -6.70
N TYR A 13 -11.71 2.22 -7.45
CA TYR A 13 -11.68 3.63 -7.05
C TYR A 13 -13.04 4.30 -7.28
N PRO A 14 -14.11 3.87 -6.59
CA PRO A 14 -15.47 4.33 -6.85
C PRO A 14 -15.70 5.83 -6.59
N ALA A 15 -14.83 6.47 -5.80
CA ALA A 15 -14.99 7.85 -5.35
C ALA A 15 -14.13 8.85 -6.16
N THR A 16 -13.48 8.41 -7.23
CA THR A 16 -12.60 9.26 -8.07
C THR A 16 -12.59 8.77 -9.52
N ASP A 17 -12.00 9.57 -10.39
CA ASP A 17 -11.73 9.29 -11.80
C ASP A 17 -10.54 8.35 -12.07
N LEU A 18 -9.91 7.81 -11.02
CA LEU A 18 -8.76 6.93 -11.18
C LEU A 18 -9.18 5.64 -11.92
N PRO A 19 -8.44 5.25 -12.99
CA PRO A 19 -8.72 4.01 -13.70
C PRO A 19 -8.67 2.80 -12.75
N PRO A 20 -9.62 1.86 -12.83
CA PRO A 20 -9.56 0.64 -12.04
C PRO A 20 -8.33 -0.20 -12.42
N LEU A 21 -7.75 -0.87 -11.43
CA LEU A 21 -6.56 -1.72 -11.54
C LEU A 21 -6.89 -3.16 -11.09
N PRO A 22 -7.68 -3.94 -11.86
CA PRO A 22 -8.07 -5.29 -11.48
C PRO A 22 -6.88 -6.27 -11.37
N ALA A 23 -5.69 -5.87 -11.81
CA ALA A 23 -4.45 -6.61 -11.58
C ALA A 23 -3.98 -6.54 -10.11
N ALA A 24 -4.29 -5.46 -9.37
CA ALA A 24 -3.83 -5.29 -7.99
C ALA A 24 -4.26 -6.43 -7.06
N ALA A 25 -5.52 -6.87 -7.16
CA ALA A 25 -6.01 -8.04 -6.41
C ALA A 25 -5.31 -9.34 -6.83
N ARG A 26 -5.08 -9.51 -8.15
CA ARG A 26 -4.37 -10.69 -8.68
C ARG A 26 -2.93 -10.75 -8.19
N ASP A 27 -2.25 -9.62 -8.15
CA ASP A 27 -0.85 -9.51 -7.72
C ASP A 27 -0.69 -9.95 -6.26
N ILE A 28 -1.54 -9.44 -5.35
CA ILE A 28 -1.45 -9.80 -3.94
C ILE A 28 -1.78 -11.27 -3.68
N HIS A 29 -2.73 -11.85 -4.40
CA HIS A 29 -3.04 -13.29 -4.26
C HIS A 29 -1.93 -14.17 -4.82
N ALA A 30 -1.28 -13.76 -5.93
CA ALA A 30 -0.14 -14.48 -6.47
C ALA A 30 1.04 -14.44 -5.49
N LEU A 31 1.33 -13.26 -4.92
CA LEU A 31 2.40 -13.09 -3.96
C LEU A 31 2.13 -13.83 -2.64
N ASP A 32 0.89 -13.81 -2.14
CA ASP A 32 0.49 -14.56 -0.93
C ASP A 32 0.84 -16.05 -1.04
N LYS A 33 0.52 -16.69 -2.17
CA LYS A 33 0.85 -18.09 -2.42
C LYS A 33 2.35 -18.35 -2.36
N VAL A 34 3.16 -17.45 -2.92
CA VAL A 34 4.63 -17.57 -2.91
C VAL A 34 5.19 -17.36 -1.51
N LEU A 35 4.70 -16.35 -0.77
CA LEU A 35 5.18 -16.04 0.56
C LEU A 35 4.89 -17.17 1.56
N ARG A 36 3.70 -17.77 1.48
CA ARG A 36 3.31 -18.89 2.37
C ARG A 36 3.99 -20.22 2.00
N HIS A 37 4.49 -20.38 0.79
CA HIS A 37 5.07 -21.64 0.36
C HIS A 37 6.34 -21.97 1.17
N PRO A 38 6.43 -23.13 1.84
CA PRO A 38 7.53 -23.47 2.75
C PRO A 38 8.91 -23.43 2.10
N GLU A 39 9.01 -23.86 0.85
CA GLU A 39 10.27 -23.94 0.09
C GLU A 39 10.62 -22.64 -0.65
N MET A 40 9.75 -21.63 -0.64
CA MET A 40 10.00 -20.33 -1.29
C MET A 40 10.07 -19.22 -0.25
N GLY A 41 8.93 -18.66 0.16
CA GLY A 41 8.88 -17.55 1.12
C GLY A 41 8.99 -18.01 2.57
N GLY A 42 8.36 -19.14 2.93
CA GLY A 42 8.34 -19.67 4.28
C GLY A 42 7.83 -18.69 5.34
N PHE A 43 6.85 -17.85 4.99
CA PHE A 43 6.14 -17.00 5.95
C PHE A 43 5.07 -17.84 6.65
N ALA A 44 4.94 -17.69 7.97
CA ALA A 44 3.84 -18.29 8.69
C ALA A 44 2.52 -17.69 8.23
N GLY A 45 1.48 -18.51 8.09
CA GLY A 45 0.25 -18.09 7.44
C GLY A 45 -0.50 -16.98 8.18
N GLU A 46 -0.44 -17.00 9.50
CA GLU A 46 -0.96 -15.98 10.40
C GLU A 46 -0.23 -14.63 10.28
N ASN A 47 1.00 -14.65 9.75
CA ASN A 47 1.86 -13.48 9.63
C ASN A 47 1.77 -12.80 8.25
N VAL A 48 0.95 -13.33 7.32
CA VAL A 48 0.68 -12.73 6.01
C VAL A 48 -0.76 -12.23 5.99
N ILE A 49 -0.93 -10.91 5.86
CA ILE A 49 -2.23 -10.23 5.84
C ILE A 49 -2.47 -9.68 4.43
N LEU A 50 -3.66 -9.95 3.88
CA LEU A 50 -4.11 -9.40 2.60
C LEU A 50 -5.18 -8.34 2.87
N LEU A 51 -5.07 -7.21 2.18
CA LEU A 51 -6.10 -6.16 2.16
C LEU A 51 -6.43 -5.79 0.72
N GLU A 52 -7.66 -6.06 0.32
CA GLU A 52 -8.21 -5.71 -0.99
C GLU A 52 -9.11 -4.49 -0.87
N ASP A 53 -8.87 -3.50 -1.73
CA ASP A 53 -9.62 -2.25 -1.80
C ASP A 53 -9.90 -1.60 -0.42
N PRO A 54 -8.92 -1.52 0.51
CA PRO A 54 -9.18 -0.92 1.82
C PRO A 54 -9.48 0.57 1.70
N GLY A 55 -10.28 1.08 2.65
CA GLY A 55 -10.38 2.49 2.95
C GLY A 55 -9.13 3.04 3.65
N ARG A 56 -9.06 4.36 3.84
CA ARG A 56 -7.85 5.02 4.36
C ARG A 56 -7.52 4.61 5.80
N GLN A 57 -8.54 4.48 6.66
CA GLN A 57 -8.33 4.09 8.05
C GLN A 57 -7.84 2.65 8.18
N ALA A 58 -8.53 1.69 7.56
CA ALA A 58 -8.15 0.28 7.61
C ALA A 58 -6.74 0.03 7.05
N MET A 59 -6.36 0.74 5.99
CA MET A 59 -5.00 0.68 5.45
C MET A 59 -3.96 1.20 6.45
N ALA A 60 -4.21 2.37 7.07
CA ALA A 60 -3.28 2.95 8.04
C ALA A 60 -3.09 2.07 9.28
N GLU A 61 -4.17 1.55 9.86
CA GLU A 61 -4.13 0.66 11.01
C GLU A 61 -3.37 -0.65 10.73
N ALA A 62 -3.52 -1.19 9.52
CA ALA A 62 -2.80 -2.40 9.12
C ALA A 62 -1.29 -2.14 8.95
N ILE A 63 -0.91 -0.98 8.40
CA ILE A 63 0.49 -0.56 8.26
C ILE A 63 1.11 -0.38 9.65
N GLU A 64 0.44 0.32 10.56
CA GLU A 64 0.88 0.47 11.96
C GLU A 64 1.07 -0.92 12.61
N ARG A 65 0.09 -1.81 12.49
CA ARG A 65 0.16 -3.17 13.04
C ARG A 65 1.31 -4.00 12.47
N LEU A 66 1.63 -3.84 11.19
CA LEU A 66 2.72 -4.54 10.53
C LEU A 66 4.08 -4.19 11.17
N PHE A 67 4.30 -2.91 11.45
CA PHE A 67 5.58 -2.40 11.97
C PHE A 67 5.67 -2.42 13.50
N SER A 68 4.55 -2.43 14.20
CA SER A 68 4.47 -2.46 15.67
C SER A 68 4.83 -3.83 16.26
N GLY A 69 5.48 -3.83 17.43
CA GLY A 69 5.75 -5.06 18.20
C GLY A 69 6.80 -6.01 17.62
N ARG A 70 7.57 -5.61 16.60
CA ARG A 70 8.59 -6.47 15.97
C ARG A 70 9.86 -6.61 16.82
N ASN A 71 10.60 -7.69 16.61
CA ASN A 71 11.95 -7.88 17.12
C ASN A 71 13.01 -7.46 16.10
N LYS A 72 14.25 -7.26 16.56
CA LYS A 72 15.36 -6.75 15.74
C LYS A 72 15.70 -7.64 14.54
N ASP A 73 15.52 -8.94 14.70
CA ASP A 73 15.88 -9.95 13.69
C ASP A 73 14.74 -10.30 12.74
N ASP A 74 13.52 -9.80 13.00
CA ASP A 74 12.36 -10.09 12.18
C ASP A 74 12.45 -9.42 10.81
N LEU A 75 11.83 -10.05 9.83
CA LEU A 75 11.67 -9.51 8.49
C LEU A 75 10.25 -8.97 8.33
N VAL A 76 10.15 -7.73 7.87
CA VAL A 76 8.87 -7.06 7.59
C VAL A 76 8.79 -6.72 6.11
N LEU A 77 7.71 -7.16 5.45
CA LEU A 77 7.43 -6.88 4.05
C LEU A 77 6.12 -6.10 3.93
N LEU A 78 6.20 -4.90 3.37
CA LEU A 78 5.02 -4.18 2.87
C LEU A 78 5.00 -4.27 1.34
N TYR A 79 3.95 -4.85 0.80
CA TYR A 79 3.67 -4.85 -0.63
C TYR A 79 2.42 -4.03 -0.90
N PHE A 80 2.51 -3.07 -1.81
CA PHE A 80 1.38 -2.28 -2.27
C PHE A 80 1.28 -2.33 -3.79
N SER A 81 0.11 -2.69 -4.32
CA SER A 81 -0.24 -2.58 -5.73
C SER A 81 -1.45 -1.66 -5.89
N GLY A 82 -1.29 -0.57 -6.64
CA GLY A 82 -2.31 0.46 -6.80
C GLY A 82 -1.76 1.80 -7.31
N HIS A 83 -2.59 2.84 -7.32
CA HIS A 83 -2.17 4.19 -7.73
C HIS A 83 -1.32 4.89 -6.67
N GLY A 84 -0.18 5.43 -7.10
CA GLY A 84 0.60 6.42 -6.36
C GLY A 84 0.27 7.83 -6.86
N LEU A 85 -0.17 8.70 -5.95
CA LEU A 85 -0.58 10.07 -6.25
C LEU A 85 0.41 11.05 -5.67
N LYS A 86 0.61 12.19 -6.33
CA LYS A 86 1.34 13.32 -5.76
C LYS A 86 0.39 14.47 -5.53
N ASP A 87 0.56 15.17 -4.42
CA ASP A 87 -0.07 16.48 -4.24
C ASP A 87 0.79 17.59 -4.87
N ASP A 88 0.29 18.81 -4.78
CA ASP A 88 0.92 20.05 -5.21
C ASP A 88 2.27 20.32 -4.53
N THR A 89 2.47 19.82 -3.31
CA THR A 89 3.75 19.91 -2.58
C THR A 89 4.78 18.86 -3.05
N GLY A 90 4.38 17.94 -3.93
CA GLY A 90 5.20 16.81 -4.38
C GLY A 90 5.20 15.62 -3.43
N SER A 91 4.38 15.64 -2.37
CA SER A 91 4.26 14.57 -1.40
C SER A 91 3.57 13.36 -2.02
N LEU A 92 4.15 12.17 -1.83
CA LEU A 92 3.60 10.91 -2.36
C LEU A 92 2.53 10.34 -1.44
N TYR A 93 1.42 9.90 -2.05
CA TYR A 93 0.29 9.25 -1.43
C TYR A 93 0.02 7.89 -2.07
N LEU A 94 -0.33 6.91 -1.26
CA LEU A 94 -0.89 5.63 -1.70
C LEU A 94 -2.41 5.78 -1.75
N ALA A 95 -2.98 5.61 -2.95
CA ALA A 95 -4.41 5.68 -3.14
C ALA A 95 -5.11 4.49 -2.44
N THR A 96 -6.31 4.77 -1.93
CA THR A 96 -7.22 3.82 -1.30
C THR A 96 -8.53 3.75 -2.08
N ALA A 97 -9.42 2.81 -1.76
CA ALA A 97 -10.73 2.75 -2.39
C ALA A 97 -11.60 3.99 -2.11
N GLU A 98 -11.29 4.72 -1.04
CA GLU A 98 -12.00 5.94 -0.63
C GLU A 98 -11.38 7.21 -1.18
N THR A 99 -10.29 7.10 -1.96
CA THR A 99 -9.57 8.26 -2.49
C THR A 99 -10.48 9.13 -3.33
N ARG A 100 -10.43 10.45 -3.08
CA ARG A 100 -11.25 11.46 -3.74
C ARG A 100 -10.41 12.64 -4.21
N ARG A 101 -10.84 13.28 -5.29
CA ARG A 101 -10.43 14.63 -5.65
C ARG A 101 -11.51 15.64 -5.28
N ARG A 102 -11.10 16.84 -4.88
CA ARG A 102 -11.99 17.98 -4.67
C ARG A 102 -12.44 18.54 -6.03
N PRO A 103 -13.48 19.40 -6.08
CA PRO A 103 -13.93 20.02 -7.33
C PRO A 103 -12.85 20.81 -8.08
N ASN A 104 -11.83 21.32 -7.37
CA ASN A 104 -10.67 22.01 -7.96
C ASN A 104 -9.57 21.05 -8.46
N GLY A 105 -9.81 19.74 -8.49
CA GLY A 105 -8.86 18.72 -8.94
C GLY A 105 -7.84 18.27 -7.89
N GLU A 106 -7.74 18.97 -6.75
CA GLU A 106 -6.80 18.62 -5.68
C GLU A 106 -7.14 17.29 -5.01
N LEU A 107 -6.11 16.55 -4.61
CA LEU A 107 -6.28 15.36 -3.80
C LEU A 107 -6.89 15.73 -2.43
N ALA A 108 -8.00 15.09 -2.07
CA ALA A 108 -8.51 15.14 -0.71
C ALA A 108 -7.60 14.31 0.20
N ARG A 109 -6.51 14.91 0.69
CA ARG A 109 -5.40 14.23 1.40
C ARG A 109 -5.84 13.26 2.50
N ALA A 110 -6.93 13.55 3.21
CA ALA A 110 -7.47 12.68 4.26
C ALA A 110 -8.06 11.35 3.76
N SER A 111 -8.24 11.19 2.45
CA SER A 111 -8.76 9.97 1.81
C SER A 111 -7.67 9.01 1.30
N ALA A 112 -6.39 9.39 1.42
CA ALA A 112 -5.25 8.60 1.00
C ALA A 112 -4.24 8.45 2.16
N VAL A 113 -3.32 7.50 2.06
CA VAL A 113 -2.24 7.32 3.05
C VAL A 113 -0.96 7.95 2.51
N THR A 114 -0.31 8.83 3.26
CA THR A 114 0.96 9.42 2.85
C THR A 114 2.07 8.38 2.91
N ALA A 115 3.00 8.41 1.95
CA ALA A 115 4.24 7.66 2.07
C ALA A 115 5.07 8.09 3.30
N GLY A 116 4.88 9.34 3.76
CA GLY A 116 5.42 9.83 5.02
C GLY A 116 4.91 9.07 6.25
N ALA A 117 3.60 8.77 6.32
CA ALA A 117 3.04 7.97 7.42
C ALA A 117 3.60 6.55 7.41
N VAL A 118 3.75 5.93 6.22
CA VAL A 118 4.40 4.61 6.11
C VAL A 118 5.84 4.67 6.62
N ARG A 119 6.61 5.69 6.21
CA ARG A 119 7.98 5.91 6.66
C ARG A 119 8.07 6.08 8.17
N GLU A 120 7.15 6.83 8.77
CA GLU A 120 7.13 7.02 10.22
C GLU A 120 6.96 5.68 10.96
N GLU A 121 6.08 4.80 10.48
CA GLU A 121 5.91 3.47 11.06
C GLU A 121 7.15 2.58 10.89
N MET A 122 7.82 2.66 9.74
CA MET A 122 9.09 1.98 9.52
C MET A 122 10.16 2.39 10.52
N GLU A 123 10.29 3.70 10.75
CA GLU A 123 11.28 4.28 11.67
C GLU A 123 11.00 3.91 13.13
N ARG A 124 9.73 3.75 13.50
CA ARG A 124 9.30 3.27 14.82
C ARG A 124 9.51 1.77 15.01
N SER A 125 9.60 0.98 13.93
CA SER A 125 9.78 -0.46 14.03
C SER A 125 11.16 -0.84 14.54
N ARG A 126 11.22 -1.84 15.42
CA ARG A 126 12.50 -2.41 15.88
C ARG A 126 13.11 -3.36 14.85
N ALA A 127 12.33 -3.85 13.88
CA ALA A 127 12.81 -4.75 12.85
C ALA A 127 13.87 -4.06 11.98
N ARG A 128 15.05 -4.67 11.84
CA ARG A 128 16.12 -4.10 11.01
C ARG A 128 15.97 -4.45 9.53
N ARG A 129 15.24 -5.52 9.22
CA ARG A 129 15.03 -6.03 7.86
C ARG A 129 13.64 -5.64 7.40
N GLN A 130 13.55 -4.51 6.71
CA GLN A 130 12.29 -3.99 6.20
C GLN A 130 12.37 -3.89 4.68
N ILE A 131 11.40 -4.49 3.99
CA ILE A 131 11.31 -4.50 2.54
C ILE A 131 10.00 -3.82 2.15
N ILE A 132 10.09 -2.85 1.24
CA ILE A 132 8.91 -2.19 0.67
C ILE A 132 8.94 -2.37 -0.84
N ILE A 133 7.83 -2.86 -1.36
CA ILE A 133 7.60 -3.01 -2.79
C ILE A 133 6.36 -2.20 -3.14
N LEU A 134 6.54 -1.17 -3.97
CA LEU A 134 5.46 -0.34 -4.50
C LEU A 134 5.31 -0.64 -5.99
N VAL A 135 4.20 -1.26 -6.37
CA VAL A 135 3.87 -1.56 -7.76
C VAL A 135 2.81 -0.57 -8.21
N GLN A 136 3.22 0.37 -9.07
CA GLN A 136 2.31 1.32 -9.70
C GLN A 136 2.02 0.88 -11.13
N LEU A 137 0.77 0.56 -11.42
CA LEU A 137 0.28 0.45 -12.80
C LEU A 137 0.01 1.86 -13.32
N ARG A 138 0.96 2.42 -14.08
CA ARG A 138 0.72 3.65 -14.85
C ARG A 138 -0.10 3.33 -16.09
N LEU A 139 -1.33 3.85 -16.19
CA LEU A 139 -1.94 4.29 -17.45
C LEU A 139 -2.96 5.41 -17.18
N SER A 140 -2.50 6.66 -17.17
CA SER A 140 -3.12 7.79 -17.87
C SER A 140 -2.16 8.97 -17.83
N SER A 141 -1.77 9.43 -19.01
CA SER A 141 -1.10 10.68 -19.28
C SER A 141 -1.76 11.84 -18.54
N ASP A 142 -0.93 12.78 -18.08
CA ASP A 142 -1.34 14.18 -17.96
C ASP A 142 -2.08 14.56 -19.24
N THR A 143 -3.38 14.81 -19.14
CA THR A 143 -4.11 15.53 -20.16
C THR A 143 -4.80 16.71 -19.47
N THR A 144 -4.06 17.83 -19.56
CA THR A 144 -4.60 19.17 -19.80
C THR A 144 -5.23 19.92 -18.63
N SER A 145 -4.47 20.90 -18.12
CA SER A 145 -4.94 22.29 -18.16
C SER A 145 -3.73 23.23 -18.20
N ASP A 146 -3.18 23.39 -19.40
CA ASP A 146 -2.60 24.66 -19.83
C ASP A 146 -3.78 25.47 -20.38
N ARG A 147 -4.31 26.40 -19.57
CA ARG A 147 -5.12 27.57 -19.96
C ARG A 147 -5.11 28.58 -18.82
#